data_AF-A0A182YS61-F1
#
_entry.id   AF-A0A182YS61-F1
#
_cell.length_a   1.000
_cell.length_b   1.000
_cell.length_c   1.000
_cell.angle_alpha   90.00
_cell.angle_beta   90.00
_cell.angle_gamma   90.00
#
_symmetry.space_group_name_H-M   'P 1'
#
loop_
_entity.id
_entity.type
_entity.pdbx_description
1 polymer ?
#
loop_
_entity_poly.entity_id
_entity_poly.type
_entity_poly.pdbx_seq_one_letter_code
_entity_poly.pdbx_strand_id
1 'polypeptide(L)'
;MSAAIKWRSLLCDSNQLQLKATLLGGQSFRWKARNPNELDQKQNEFIGVFANIVWILRQTERELQYRIVGEQSYPNGANRDVTKAAVHEQTSATVKNLAQVRLK
;
A
#
# COMPACT_ATOMS: atom_id res chain seq x y z
N MET A 1 13.39 17.62 -11.81
CA MET A 1 14.69 17.64 -11.09
C MET A 1 14.81 16.33 -10.33
N SER A 2 15.78 15.48 -10.69
CA SER A 2 15.97 14.17 -10.04
C SER A 2 16.67 14.39 -8.70
N ALA A 3 15.88 14.57 -7.63
CA ALA A 3 16.43 14.55 -6.28
C ALA A 3 17.04 13.16 -6.04
N ALA A 4 18.34 13.11 -5.75
CA ALA A 4 19.00 11.87 -5.36
C ALA A 4 18.16 11.18 -4.28
N ILE A 5 17.69 9.96 -4.57
CA ILE A 5 16.71 9.25 -3.76
C ILE A 5 17.40 8.75 -2.47
N LYS A 6 17.53 9.65 -1.49
CA LYS A 6 18.19 9.39 -0.21
C LYS A 6 17.27 8.60 0.73
N TRP A 7 17.82 7.58 1.38
CA TRP A 7 17.16 6.88 2.46
C TRP A 7 17.04 7.77 3.71
N ARG A 8 15.87 7.73 4.32
CA ARG A 8 15.58 8.34 5.63
C ARG A 8 15.22 7.23 6.60
N SER A 9 15.44 7.43 7.89
CA SER A 9 15.10 6.46 8.93
C SER A 9 14.15 7.05 9.97
N LEU A 10 13.34 6.17 10.55
CA LEU A 10 12.56 6.39 11.74
C LEU A 10 12.98 5.34 12.76
N LEU A 11 13.21 5.75 14.00
CA LEU A 11 13.43 4.81 15.09
C LEU A 11 12.16 3.98 15.28
N CYS A 12 12.25 2.69 15.02
CA CYS A 12 11.14 1.77 15.07
C CYS A 12 11.69 0.36 15.17
N ASP A 13 11.62 -0.20 16.37
CA ASP A 13 12.10 -1.55 16.60
C ASP A 13 11.21 -2.57 15.89
N SER A 14 11.82 -3.64 15.39
CA SER A 14 11.12 -4.72 14.70
C SER A 14 10.04 -5.41 15.55
N ASN A 15 10.11 -5.33 16.88
CA ASN A 15 9.06 -5.83 17.77
C ASN A 15 7.79 -4.95 17.76
N GLN A 16 7.90 -3.66 17.39
CA GLN A 16 6.78 -2.73 17.31
C GLN A 16 6.08 -2.80 15.96
N LEU A 17 6.84 -3.03 14.88
CA LEU A 17 6.32 -3.09 13.52
C LEU A 17 6.96 -4.26 12.77
N GLN A 18 6.14 -5.16 12.23
CA GLN A 18 6.58 -6.25 11.35
C GLN A 18 6.10 -5.96 9.93
N LEU A 19 6.94 -5.32 9.10
CA LEU A 19 6.54 -4.85 7.77
C LEU A 19 5.89 -5.94 6.90
N LYS A 20 6.44 -7.16 6.91
CA LYS A 20 5.91 -8.26 6.11
C LYS A 20 4.47 -8.61 6.52
N ALA A 21 4.19 -8.68 7.82
CA ALA A 21 2.86 -8.97 8.33
C ALA A 21 1.89 -7.83 8.06
N THR A 22 2.30 -6.58 8.30
CA THR A 22 1.43 -5.41 8.12
C THR A 22 1.10 -5.15 6.65
N LEU A 23 2.09 -5.19 5.76
CA LEU A 23 1.92 -4.82 4.36
C LEU A 23 1.33 -5.94 3.50
N LEU A 24 1.54 -7.21 3.87
CA LEU A 24 0.99 -8.36 3.14
C LEU A 24 -0.21 -9.01 3.82
N GLY A 25 -0.54 -8.63 5.06
CA GLY A 25 -1.62 -9.22 5.87
C GLY A 25 -3.03 -8.81 5.46
N GLY A 26 -3.24 -8.25 4.26
CA GLY A 26 -4.55 -7.94 3.71
C GLY A 26 -5.17 -6.59 4.14
N GLN A 27 -4.48 -5.80 4.98
CA GLN A 27 -4.94 -4.45 5.33
C GLN A 27 -4.80 -3.47 4.15
N SER A 28 -3.80 -3.68 3.30
CA SER A 28 -3.60 -2.90 2.08
C SER A 28 -3.05 -3.78 0.97
N PHE A 29 -3.62 -3.66 -0.22
CA PHE A 29 -3.16 -4.38 -1.42
C PHE A 29 -2.21 -3.55 -2.30
N ARG A 30 -1.88 -2.33 -1.86
CA ARG A 30 -1.05 -1.38 -2.63
C ARG A 30 0.44 -1.60 -2.47
N TRP A 31 0.84 -2.64 -1.75
CA TRP A 31 2.24 -2.95 -1.42
C TRP A 31 2.66 -4.28 -2.05
N LYS A 32 3.91 -4.33 -2.52
CA LYS A 32 4.55 -5.52 -3.05
C LYS A 32 5.92 -5.68 -2.44
N ALA A 33 6.30 -6.92 -2.12
CA ALA A 33 7.67 -7.24 -1.76
C ALA A 33 8.57 -7.02 -2.98
N ARG A 34 9.72 -6.40 -2.75
CA ARG A 34 10.77 -6.17 -3.74
C ARG A 34 12.03 -6.83 -3.21
N ASN A 35 12.60 -7.74 -3.99
CA ASN A 35 13.92 -8.29 -3.71
C ASN A 35 14.92 -7.56 -4.61
N PRO A 36 15.66 -6.57 -4.11
CA PRO A 36 16.57 -5.79 -4.94
C PRO A 36 17.78 -6.60 -5.42
N ASN A 37 18.21 -7.65 -4.70
CA ASN A 37 19.29 -8.56 -5.07
C ASN A 37 19.02 -9.95 -4.50
N GLU A 38 19.14 -11.01 -5.30
CA GLU A 38 19.03 -12.41 -4.84
C GLU A 38 20.16 -12.83 -3.89
N LEU A 39 21.24 -12.04 -3.81
CA LEU A 39 22.42 -12.30 -2.98
C LEU A 39 22.22 -11.97 -1.48
N ASP A 40 21.27 -11.10 -1.15
CA ASP A 40 21.10 -10.56 0.21
C ASP A 40 19.64 -10.78 0.66
N GLN A 41 19.31 -12.05 0.93
CA GLN A 41 17.98 -12.52 1.36
C GLN A 41 17.47 -11.87 2.67
N LYS A 42 18.27 -11.05 3.34
CA LYS A 42 17.94 -10.45 4.64
C LYS A 42 17.16 -9.14 4.57
N GLN A 43 17.17 -8.42 3.44
CA GLN A 43 16.46 -7.13 3.36
C GLN A 43 15.09 -7.29 2.72
N ASN A 44 14.06 -7.37 3.56
CA ASN A 44 12.67 -7.29 3.12
C ASN A 44 12.34 -5.85 2.71
N GLU A 45 12.59 -5.49 1.45
CA GLU A 45 12.11 -4.23 0.88
C GLU A 45 10.68 -4.37 0.36
N PHE A 46 9.91 -3.31 0.49
CA PHE A 46 8.55 -3.22 -0.01
C PHE A 46 8.38 -1.94 -0.81
N ILE A 47 7.71 -2.04 -1.95
CA ILE A 47 7.32 -0.89 -2.76
C ILE A 47 5.80 -0.76 -2.76
N GLY A 48 5.30 0.45 -2.64
CA GLY A 48 3.86 0.68 -2.67
C GLY A 48 3.49 2.15 -2.72
N VAL A 49 2.19 2.39 -2.79
CA VAL A 49 1.63 3.74 -2.90
C VAL A 49 0.89 4.11 -1.63
N PHE A 50 1.24 5.26 -1.07
CA PHE A 50 0.55 5.87 0.07
C PHE A 50 0.55 7.38 -0.09
N ALA A 51 -0.60 8.03 0.16
CA ALA A 51 -0.78 9.47 -0.01
C ALA A 51 -0.35 10.00 -1.41
N ASN A 52 -0.66 9.26 -2.47
CA ASN A 52 -0.26 9.57 -3.87
C ASN A 52 1.25 9.68 -4.10
N ILE A 53 2.03 9.11 -3.19
CA ILE A 53 3.47 9.02 -3.24
C ILE A 53 3.85 7.54 -3.36
N VAL A 54 4.81 7.25 -4.22
CA VAL A 54 5.43 5.92 -4.34
C VAL A 54 6.56 5.85 -3.33
N TRP A 55 6.43 4.93 -2.37
CA TRP A 55 7.40 4.71 -1.31
C TRP A 55 8.12 3.39 -1.54
N ILE A 56 9.39 3.35 -1.14
CA ILE A 56 10.09 2.10 -0.85
C ILE A 56 10.41 2.09 0.64
N LEU A 57 10.01 1.02 1.31
CA LEU A 57 10.23 0.78 2.73
C LEU A 57 11.15 -0.42 2.89
N ARG A 58 12.02 -0.38 3.89
CA ARG A 58 12.77 -1.53 4.37
C ARG A 58 12.97 -1.39 5.87
N GLN A 59 13.23 -2.49 6.54
CA GLN A 59 13.35 -2.48 7.99
C GLN A 59 14.65 -3.15 8.44
N THR A 60 15.28 -2.54 9.43
CA THR A 60 16.37 -3.15 10.20
C THR A 60 15.83 -3.52 11.59
N GLU A 61 16.66 -4.02 12.48
CA GLU A 61 16.20 -4.39 13.83
C GLU A 61 15.64 -3.19 14.62
N ARG A 62 16.17 -1.99 14.38
CA ARG A 62 15.89 -0.77 15.17
C ARG A 62 15.26 0.38 14.40
N GLU A 63 15.26 0.30 13.07
CA GLU A 63 14.80 1.40 12.23
C GLU A 63 13.87 0.92 11.11
N LEU A 64 12.84 1.72 10.87
CA LEU A 64 12.12 1.73 9.60
C LEU A 64 12.81 2.72 8.66
N GLN A 65 13.35 2.22 7.56
CA GLN A 65 13.99 3.03 6.54
C GLN A 65 13.07 3.20 5.34
N TYR A 66 13.02 4.40 4.79
CA TYR A 66 12.14 4.72 3.67
C TYR A 66 12.80 5.67 2.67
N ARG A 67 12.32 5.60 1.44
CA ARG A 67 12.64 6.58 0.39
C ARG A 67 11.44 6.82 -0.52
N ILE A 68 11.37 8.04 -1.05
CA ILE A 68 10.32 8.47 -1.98
C ILE A 68 10.84 8.29 -3.40
N VAL A 69 10.12 7.52 -4.21
CA VAL A 69 10.44 7.32 -5.63
C VAL A 69 9.79 8.39 -6.49
N GLY A 70 8.58 8.82 -6.14
CA GLY A 70 7.86 9.86 -6.86
C GLY A 70 6.59 10.28 -6.13
N GLU A 71 6.13 11.50 -6.40
CA GLU A 71 4.97 12.13 -5.78
C GLU A 71 4.04 12.69 -6.85
N GLN A 72 2.74 12.58 -6.63
CA GLN A 72 1.70 13.28 -7.39
C GLN A 72 0.91 14.21 -6.48
N SER A 73 0.54 15.39 -7.00
CA SER A 73 -0.23 16.39 -6.27
C SER A 73 -1.68 15.94 -6.05
N TYR A 74 -2.18 16.13 -4.83
CA TYR A 74 -3.59 15.93 -4.50
C TYR A 74 -4.43 17.19 -4.84
N PRO A 75 -5.65 17.07 -5.39
CA PRO A 75 -6.35 15.85 -5.79
C PRO A 75 -5.88 15.33 -7.15
N ASN A 76 -5.67 14.01 -7.22
CA ASN A 76 -5.37 13.36 -8.50
C ASN A 76 -6.64 13.39 -9.36
N GLY A 77 -6.60 13.99 -10.55
CA GLY A 77 -7.76 14.07 -11.45
C GLY A 77 -8.35 12.71 -11.87
N ALA A 78 -7.62 11.61 -11.63
CA ALA A 78 -8.08 10.24 -11.84
C ALA A 78 -8.88 9.65 -10.66
N ASN A 79 -8.82 10.24 -9.45
CA ASN A 79 -9.65 9.83 -8.32
C ASN A 79 -11.06 10.39 -8.52
N ARG A 80 -11.84 9.74 -9.40
CA ARG A 80 -13.28 9.91 -9.40
C ARG A 80 -13.79 9.34 -8.08
N ASP A 81 -14.28 10.22 -7.22
CA ASP A 81 -15.05 9.85 -6.03
C ASP A 81 -16.30 9.09 -6.50
N VAL A 82 -16.23 7.77 -6.52
CA VAL A 82 -17.32 6.88 -6.96
C VAL A 82 -18.54 7.05 -6.04
N THR A 83 -18.36 7.60 -4.84
CA THR A 83 -19.43 7.87 -3.88
C THR A 83 -20.21 9.14 -4.22
N LYS A 84 -19.68 10.02 -5.08
CA LYS A 84 -20.34 11.23 -5.60
C LYS A 84 -20.86 11.10 -7.03
N ALA A 85 -20.65 9.97 -7.69
CA ALA A 85 -21.26 9.69 -8.98
C ALA A 85 -22.77 9.46 -8.75
N ALA A 86 -23.56 10.49 -9.04
CA ALA A 86 -25.01 10.44 -8.97
C ALA A 86 -25.53 9.16 -9.65
N VAL A 87 -26.30 8.39 -8.89
CA VAL A 87 -27.04 7.21 -9.33
C VAL A 87 -28.02 7.64 -10.41
N HIS A 88 -27.69 7.38 -11.67
CA HIS A 88 -28.68 7.17 -12.71
C HIS A 88 -28.14 6.26 -13.80
N GLU A 89 -28.31 4.96 -13.60
CA GLU A 89 -28.69 4.08 -14.71
C GLU A 89 -29.43 2.87 -14.14
N GLN A 90 -30.75 2.94 -14.24
CA GLN A 90 -31.65 1.82 -14.07
C GLN A 90 -31.28 0.73 -15.10
N THR A 91 -30.78 -0.41 -14.64
CA THR A 91 -31.03 -1.67 -15.32
C THR A 91 -31.56 -2.68 -14.32
N SER A 92 -32.84 -2.98 -14.52
CA SER A 92 -33.60 -4.05 -13.88
C SER A 92 -32.90 -5.40 -14.11
N ALA A 93 -32.16 -5.89 -13.11
CA ALA A 93 -31.91 -7.31 -12.95
C ALA A 93 -31.79 -7.62 -11.46
N THR A 94 -32.70 -8.46 -10.96
CA THR A 94 -32.73 -8.96 -9.59
C THR A 94 -31.41 -9.65 -9.24
N VAL A 95 -30.44 -8.94 -8.67
CA VAL A 95 -29.23 -9.54 -8.11
C VAL A 95 -29.61 -10.16 -6.76
N LYS A 96 -29.91 -11.46 -6.76
CA LYS A 96 -30.06 -12.23 -5.52
C LYS A 96 -28.71 -12.26 -4.79
N ASN A 97 -28.67 -11.67 -3.60
CA ASN A 97 -27.54 -11.81 -2.69
C ASN A 97 -27.45 -13.27 -2.22
N LEU A 98 -26.37 -13.97 -2.61
CA LEU A 98 -26.14 -15.39 -2.29
C LEU A 98 -25.49 -15.62 -0.91
N ALA A 99 -25.18 -14.56 -0.17
CA ALA A 99 -24.55 -14.67 1.14
C ALA A 99 -25.62 -14.81 2.25
N GLN A 100 -26.44 -15.86 2.19
CA GLN A 100 -27.16 -16.29 3.39
C GLN A 100 -26.19 -17.01 4.32
N VAL A 101 -25.69 -16.27 5.32
CA VAL A 101 -24.96 -16.83 6.45
C VAL A 101 -25.95 -17.65 7.27
N ARG A 102 -25.92 -18.98 7.13
CA ARG A 102 -26.59 -19.88 8.08
C ARG A 102 -25.82 -19.87 9.40
N LEU A 103 -26.33 -19.10 10.37
CA LEU A 103 -25.99 -19.32 11.77
C LEU A 103 -26.58 -20.67 12.19
N LYS A 104 -25.75 -21.53 12.78
CA LYS A 104 -26.16 -22.79 13.41
C LYS A 104 -26.64 -22.53 14.82
#